data_AF-A0A956C2X6-F1
#
_entry.id   AF-A0A956C2X6-F1
#
_cell.length_a   1.000
_cell.length_b   1.000
_cell.length_c   1.000
_cell.angle_alpha   90.00
_cell.angle_beta   90.00
_cell.angle_gamma   90.00
#
_symmetry.space_group_name_H-M   'P 1'
#
loop_
_entity.id
_entity.type
_entity.pdbx_description
1 polymer ?
#
loop_
_entity_poly.entity_id
_entity_poly.type
_entity_poly.pdbx_seq_one_letter_code
_entity_poly.pdbx_strand_id
1 'polypeptide(L)'
;MTRHRASSSAAALTSGQRPTTHASVVEAWSTATKRVFARFMLTTSEAPDDAGRHTLLLTPKSGGAALPVGWIDPSSRRAELLTLGAVVASSKGALGKELAVPPREHARLVEVTEATLRPYDIAVDVVRRLTAPVPVTRAAASGPRHTLPYGRRVEVAPIAVGRLAIRGGR
;
A
#
# COMPACT_ATOMS: atom_id res chain seq x y z
N MET A 1 53.21 -0.57 -23.08
CA MET A 1 52.56 0.72 -22.76
C MET A 1 51.66 1.10 -23.94
N THR A 2 50.37 1.40 -23.69
CA THR A 2 49.51 2.44 -24.31
C THR A 2 48.04 1.99 -24.45
N ARG A 3 47.24 2.44 -23.47
CA ARG A 3 45.82 2.88 -23.47
C ARG A 3 44.69 1.95 -23.91
N HIS A 4 43.91 1.56 -22.89
CA HIS A 4 42.46 1.36 -22.92
C HIS A 4 41.71 2.43 -23.72
N ARG A 5 40.77 2.01 -24.56
CA ARG A 5 39.60 2.81 -24.91
C ARG A 5 38.35 2.00 -24.58
N ALA A 6 37.78 2.29 -23.42
CA ALA A 6 36.42 1.91 -23.09
C ALA A 6 35.48 2.68 -24.02
N SER A 7 34.77 1.97 -24.90
CA SER A 7 33.54 2.48 -25.48
C SER A 7 32.43 2.22 -24.47
N SER A 8 32.16 3.24 -23.65
CA SER A 8 30.87 3.41 -23.00
C SER A 8 29.79 3.45 -24.08
N SER A 9 29.05 2.37 -24.25
CA SER A 9 27.76 2.45 -24.94
C SER A 9 26.76 2.98 -23.91
N ALA A 10 26.47 4.27 -24.07
CA ALA A 10 25.54 5.02 -23.28
C ALA A 10 24.16 4.32 -23.26
N ALA A 11 23.62 4.20 -22.06
CA ALA A 11 22.24 3.80 -21.83
C ALA A 11 21.31 4.64 -22.71
N ALA A 12 20.56 3.97 -23.57
CA ALA A 12 19.47 4.57 -24.31
C ALA A 12 18.46 5.13 -23.30
N LEU A 13 18.43 6.46 -23.18
CA LEU A 13 17.31 7.20 -22.63
C LEU A 13 16.13 7.03 -23.60
N THR A 14 15.33 5.98 -23.38
CA THR A 14 14.08 5.79 -24.11
C THR A 14 13.03 6.76 -23.56
N SER A 15 13.15 8.01 -23.99
CA SER A 15 12.10 9.02 -23.89
C SER A 15 10.94 8.61 -24.81
N GLY A 16 9.78 8.27 -24.25
CA GLY A 16 8.52 8.33 -25.01
C GLY A 16 7.61 7.10 -25.03
N GLN A 17 7.93 6.00 -24.36
CA GLN A 17 6.99 4.89 -24.27
C GLN A 17 6.11 5.07 -23.02
N ARG A 18 4.92 5.67 -23.18
CA ARG A 18 3.91 5.64 -22.11
C ARG A 18 3.61 4.16 -21.84
N PRO A 19 3.87 3.65 -20.64
CA PRO A 19 3.47 2.30 -20.31
C PRO A 19 1.94 2.21 -20.31
N THR A 20 1.35 1.47 -21.25
CA THR A 20 -0.12 1.44 -21.45
C THR A 20 -0.82 0.31 -20.71
N THR A 21 -0.10 -0.51 -19.93
CA THR A 21 -0.64 -1.68 -19.23
C THR A 21 -0.82 -1.42 -17.74
N HIS A 22 -1.81 -2.05 -17.11
CA HIS A 22 -2.07 -1.90 -15.67
C HIS A 22 -0.83 -2.18 -14.81
N ALA A 23 -0.10 -3.26 -15.14
CA ALA A 23 1.13 -3.65 -14.47
C ALA A 23 2.18 -2.54 -14.50
N SER A 24 2.30 -1.86 -15.63
CA SER A 24 3.32 -0.83 -15.82
C SER A 24 3.03 0.49 -15.08
N VAL A 25 1.75 0.83 -14.87
CA VAL A 25 1.34 1.95 -14.01
C VAL A 25 1.72 1.66 -12.56
N VAL A 26 1.40 0.47 -12.07
CA VAL A 26 1.67 0.04 -10.70
C VAL A 26 3.17 -0.06 -10.43
N GLU A 27 3.94 -0.55 -11.41
CA GLU A 27 5.40 -0.60 -11.33
C GLU A 27 6.03 0.78 -11.28
N ALA A 28 5.56 1.72 -12.11
CA ALA A 28 6.01 3.11 -12.09
C ALA A 28 5.74 3.77 -10.73
N TRP A 29 4.53 3.58 -10.19
CA TRP A 29 4.17 4.06 -8.84
C TRP A 29 5.06 3.46 -7.75
N SER A 30 5.26 2.14 -7.77
CA SER A 30 6.09 1.42 -6.79
C SER A 30 7.53 1.92 -6.81
N THR A 31 8.08 2.13 -8.01
CA THR A 31 9.44 2.66 -8.20
C THR A 31 9.57 4.08 -7.65
N ALA A 32 8.60 4.95 -7.94
CA ALA A 32 8.62 6.35 -7.49
C ALA A 32 8.47 6.48 -5.96
N THR A 33 7.68 5.62 -5.32
CA THR A 33 7.34 5.73 -3.89
C THR A 33 8.28 4.95 -2.97
N LYS A 34 9.12 4.04 -3.50
CA LYS A 34 10.03 3.16 -2.74
C LYS A 34 10.88 3.87 -1.68
N ARG A 35 11.24 5.14 -1.90
CA ARG A 35 12.12 5.94 -1.02
C ARG A 35 11.42 7.05 -0.25
N VAL A 36 10.08 7.11 -0.29
CA VAL A 36 9.33 8.17 0.42
C VAL A 36 9.48 8.05 1.93
N PHE A 37 9.36 6.82 2.45
CA PHE A 37 9.42 6.57 3.89
C PHE A 37 10.79 6.06 4.34
N ALA A 38 11.31 6.66 5.41
CA ALA A 38 12.56 6.21 6.01
C ALA A 38 12.38 4.88 6.73
N ARG A 39 11.31 4.75 7.52
CA ARG A 39 11.05 3.61 8.43
C ARG A 39 10.06 2.57 7.90
N PHE A 40 9.42 2.87 6.77
CA PHE A 40 8.39 2.02 6.18
C PHE A 40 8.73 1.65 4.74
N MET A 41 8.21 0.51 4.31
CA MET A 41 8.18 0.09 2.92
C MET A 41 6.77 0.32 2.39
N LEU A 42 6.67 0.85 1.18
CA LEU A 42 5.45 0.86 0.41
C LEU A 42 5.53 -0.24 -0.63
N THR A 43 4.50 -1.07 -0.67
CA THR A 43 4.31 -2.11 -1.67
C THR A 43 2.88 -2.08 -2.16
N THR A 44 2.61 -2.78 -3.26
CA THR A 44 1.24 -3.07 -3.69
C THR A 44 0.89 -4.53 -3.37
N SER A 45 -0.40 -4.87 -3.41
CA SER A 45 -0.82 -6.26 -3.49
C SER A 45 -0.23 -6.90 -4.76
N GLU A 46 0.15 -8.18 -4.66
CA GLU A 46 0.72 -8.94 -5.78
C GLU A 46 -0.28 -9.07 -6.94
N ALA A 47 -1.55 -9.26 -6.60
CA ALA A 47 -2.67 -9.31 -7.54
C ALA A 47 -3.68 -8.18 -7.23
N PRO A 48 -4.41 -7.70 -8.25
CA PRO A 48 -5.58 -6.88 -8.03
C PRO A 48 -6.69 -7.68 -7.32
N ASP A 49 -7.57 -6.98 -6.61
CA ASP A 49 -8.80 -7.58 -6.07
C ASP A 49 -9.84 -7.85 -7.18
N ASP A 50 -11.01 -8.39 -6.79
CA ASP A 50 -12.11 -8.67 -7.71
C ASP A 50 -12.65 -7.41 -8.44
N ALA A 51 -12.34 -6.22 -7.92
CA ALA A 51 -12.67 -4.93 -8.52
C ALA A 51 -11.53 -4.35 -9.37
N GLY A 52 -10.45 -5.10 -9.60
CA GLY A 52 -9.30 -4.66 -10.40
C GLY A 52 -8.33 -3.74 -9.65
N ARG A 53 -8.44 -3.63 -8.32
CA ARG A 53 -7.69 -2.66 -7.53
C ARG A 53 -6.43 -3.27 -6.94
N HIS A 54 -5.32 -2.56 -7.10
CA HIS A 54 -4.08 -2.85 -6.41
C HIS A 54 -4.07 -2.10 -5.07
N THR A 55 -4.11 -2.85 -3.97
CA THR A 55 -4.03 -2.28 -2.63
C THR A 55 -2.64 -1.75 -2.36
N LEU A 56 -2.53 -0.56 -1.77
CA LEU A 56 -1.26 0.03 -1.33
C LEU A 56 -1.03 -0.29 0.13
N LEU A 57 0.12 -0.90 0.43
CA LEU A 57 0.45 -1.44 1.74
C LEU A 57 1.67 -0.71 2.32
N LEU A 58 1.52 -0.23 3.55
CA LEU A 58 2.59 0.35 4.35
C LEU A 58 3.04 -0.65 5.40
N THR A 59 4.30 -1.07 5.32
CA THR A 59 4.88 -2.09 6.20
C THR A 59 6.10 -1.53 6.94
N PRO A 60 6.21 -1.66 8.27
CA PRO A 60 7.41 -1.26 8.99
C PRO A 60 8.65 -2.05 8.53
N LYS A 61 9.77 -1.37 8.24
CA LYS A 61 11.03 -2.03 7.86
C LYS A 61 11.61 -2.91 8.96
N SER A 62 11.29 -2.62 10.21
CA SER A 62 11.63 -3.44 11.37
C SER A 62 10.87 -4.78 11.43
N GLY A 63 10.01 -5.06 10.45
CA GLY A 63 9.03 -6.14 10.50
C GLY A 63 7.74 -5.71 11.19
N GLY A 64 6.65 -6.36 10.81
CA GLY A 64 5.32 -6.08 11.32
C GLY A 64 4.22 -6.36 10.30
N ALA A 65 2.98 -6.11 10.69
CA ALA A 65 1.85 -6.20 9.79
C ALA A 65 1.86 -5.08 8.74
N ALA A 66 1.39 -5.42 7.55
CA ALA A 66 1.16 -4.47 6.47
C ALA A 66 -0.18 -3.76 6.71
N LEU A 67 -0.20 -2.45 6.54
CA LEU A 67 -1.41 -1.64 6.69
C LEU A 67 -1.85 -1.08 5.35
N PRO A 68 -3.13 -1.23 4.98
CA PRO A 68 -3.64 -0.61 3.77
C PRO A 68 -3.68 0.91 3.95
N VAL A 69 -3.07 1.62 3.02
CA VAL A 69 -3.03 3.10 2.99
C VAL A 69 -3.73 3.67 1.77
N GLY A 70 -4.22 2.82 0.86
CA GLY A 70 -4.86 3.25 -0.37
C GLY A 70 -5.08 2.10 -1.34
N TRP A 71 -5.54 2.44 -2.54
CA TRP A 71 -5.59 1.53 -3.68
C TRP A 71 -5.44 2.30 -4.99
N ILE A 72 -5.00 1.62 -6.04
CA ILE A 72 -4.96 2.12 -7.43
C ILE A 72 -5.78 1.18 -8.29
N ASP A 73 -6.71 1.73 -9.06
CA ASP A 73 -7.46 1.03 -10.11
C ASP A 73 -7.11 1.66 -11.46
N PRO A 74 -6.17 1.06 -12.20
CA PRO A 74 -5.81 1.56 -13.52
C PRO A 74 -6.98 1.50 -14.52
N SER A 75 -7.92 0.56 -14.34
CA SER A 75 -9.05 0.33 -15.25
C SER A 75 -10.08 1.45 -15.14
N SER A 76 -10.48 1.80 -13.91
CA SER A 76 -11.42 2.91 -13.67
C SER A 76 -10.74 4.28 -13.63
N ARG A 77 -9.41 4.32 -13.77
CA ARG A 77 -8.58 5.52 -13.69
C ARG A 77 -8.74 6.29 -12.39
N ARG A 78 -8.81 5.55 -11.28
CA ARG A 78 -8.95 6.13 -9.94
C ARG A 78 -7.95 5.54 -8.98
N ALA A 79 -7.57 6.33 -8.00
CA ALA A 79 -6.79 5.91 -6.86
C ALA A 79 -7.31 6.61 -5.60
N GLU A 80 -7.27 5.92 -4.48
CA GLU A 80 -7.55 6.51 -3.17
C GLU A 80 -6.32 6.38 -2.28
N LEU A 81 -6.03 7.44 -1.53
CA LEU A 81 -5.07 7.44 -0.44
C LEU A 81 -5.76 7.84 0.87
N LEU A 82 -5.45 7.15 1.95
CA LEU A 82 -5.90 7.55 3.28
C LEU A 82 -5.20 8.83 3.73
N THR A 83 -5.99 9.72 4.33
CA THR A 83 -5.44 10.84 5.15
C THR A 83 -4.52 10.29 6.24
N LEU A 84 -3.53 11.08 6.67
CA LEU A 84 -2.60 10.69 7.74
C LEU A 84 -3.35 10.26 9.01
N GLY A 85 -4.36 11.03 9.43
CA GLY A 85 -5.17 10.71 10.61
C GLY A 85 -5.89 9.37 10.47
N ALA A 86 -6.36 9.03 9.27
CA ALA A 86 -6.97 7.72 9.00
C ALA A 86 -5.94 6.58 9.02
N VAL A 87 -4.74 6.79 8.48
CA VAL A 87 -3.65 5.79 8.57
C VAL A 87 -3.28 5.51 10.03
N VAL A 88 -3.14 6.55 10.85
CA VAL A 88 -2.84 6.43 12.28
C VAL A 88 -3.99 5.73 13.02
N ALA A 89 -5.25 6.12 12.78
CA ALA A 89 -6.41 5.48 13.39
C ALA A 89 -6.54 4.00 13.00
N SER A 90 -6.37 3.67 11.72
CA SER A 90 -6.38 2.30 11.22
C SER A 90 -5.26 1.47 11.84
N SER A 91 -4.07 2.04 12.02
CA SER A 91 -2.97 1.33 12.66
C SER A 91 -3.27 0.99 14.12
N LYS A 92 -3.89 1.91 14.87
CA LYS A 92 -4.31 1.67 16.25
C LYS A 92 -5.35 0.55 16.33
N GLY A 93 -6.36 0.60 15.46
CA GLY A 93 -7.43 -0.40 15.44
C GLY A 93 -6.94 -1.79 15.03
N ALA A 94 -6.06 -1.87 14.03
CA ALA A 94 -5.60 -3.14 13.49
C ALA A 94 -4.41 -3.74 14.25
N LEU A 95 -3.50 -2.91 14.77
CA LEU A 95 -2.24 -3.35 15.38
C LEU A 95 -2.17 -3.11 16.90
N GLY A 96 -3.19 -2.48 17.49
CA GLY A 96 -3.21 -2.09 18.90
C GLY A 96 -2.24 -0.94 19.24
N LYS A 97 -1.54 -0.38 18.26
CA LYS A 97 -0.58 0.72 18.43
C LYS A 97 -0.63 1.68 17.25
N GLU A 98 -0.43 2.95 17.54
CA GLU A 98 -0.34 3.98 16.51
C GLU A 98 1.02 3.88 15.79
N LEU A 99 0.99 3.79 14.47
CA LEU A 99 2.19 3.97 13.67
C LEU A 99 2.60 5.44 13.69
N ALA A 100 3.86 5.68 14.05
CA ALA A 100 4.47 6.99 13.94
C ALA A 100 4.87 7.29 12.49
N VAL A 101 3.87 7.56 11.63
CA VAL A 101 4.08 7.99 10.25
C VAL A 101 4.41 9.49 10.23
N PRO A 102 5.60 9.91 9.75
CA PRO A 102 5.95 11.33 9.75
C PRO A 102 5.04 12.13 8.80
N PRO A 103 4.45 13.25 9.24
CA PRO A 103 3.53 14.03 8.40
C PRO A 103 4.15 14.49 7.07
N ARG A 104 5.44 14.86 7.08
CA ARG A 104 6.17 15.26 5.87
C ARG A 104 6.34 14.11 4.88
N GLU A 105 6.57 12.88 5.36
CA GLU A 105 6.70 11.70 4.50
C GLU A 105 5.34 11.30 3.91
N HIS A 106 4.25 11.45 4.68
CA HIS A 106 2.89 11.25 4.16
C HIS A 106 2.49 12.30 3.11
N ALA A 107 2.77 13.58 3.34
CA ALA A 107 2.53 14.61 2.33
C ALA A 107 3.30 14.32 1.03
N ARG A 108 4.57 13.93 1.15
CA ARG A 108 5.40 13.51 0.01
C ARG A 108 4.84 12.27 -0.71
N LEU A 109 4.23 11.32 0.00
CA LEU A 109 3.55 10.18 -0.62
C LEU A 109 2.43 10.66 -1.55
N VAL A 110 1.60 11.60 -1.08
CA VAL A 110 0.48 12.15 -1.87
C VAL A 110 1.03 12.83 -3.12
N GLU A 111 2.00 13.73 -2.97
CA GLU A 111 2.63 14.46 -4.09
C GLU A 111 3.24 13.52 -5.13
N VAL A 112 4.02 12.52 -4.69
CA VAL A 112 4.66 11.55 -5.60
C VAL A 112 3.62 10.68 -6.28
N THR A 113 2.57 10.27 -5.57
CA THR A 113 1.49 9.47 -6.15
C THR A 113 0.74 10.26 -7.22
N GLU A 114 0.34 11.49 -6.94
CA GLU A 114 -0.29 12.38 -7.92
C GLU A 114 0.60 12.60 -9.15
N ALA A 115 1.87 12.95 -8.94
CA ALA A 115 2.81 13.21 -10.03
C ALA A 115 3.04 11.97 -10.90
N THR A 116 3.06 10.78 -10.30
CA THR A 116 3.30 9.52 -11.01
C THR A 116 2.06 9.03 -11.75
N LEU A 117 0.87 9.25 -11.21
CA LEU A 117 -0.39 8.75 -11.78
C LEU A 117 -1.02 9.71 -12.79
N ARG A 118 -0.72 11.01 -12.72
CA ARG A 118 -1.22 12.04 -13.64
C ARG A 118 -0.94 11.76 -15.12
N PRO A 119 0.24 11.28 -15.56
CA PRO A 119 0.49 10.96 -16.98
C PRO A 119 -0.38 9.83 -17.54
N TYR A 120 -1.03 9.06 -16.67
CA TYR A 120 -1.93 7.96 -17.01
C TYR A 120 -3.41 8.33 -16.87
N ASP A 121 -3.72 9.62 -16.66
CA ASP A 121 -5.08 10.14 -16.45
C ASP A 121 -5.81 9.50 -15.26
N ILE A 122 -5.07 9.07 -14.23
CA ILE A 122 -5.62 8.47 -13.01
C ILE A 122 -5.80 9.55 -11.94
N ALA A 123 -7.04 9.76 -11.51
CA ALA A 123 -7.37 10.73 -10.45
C ALA A 123 -7.05 10.16 -9.07
N VAL A 124 -6.42 10.96 -8.21
CA VAL A 124 -6.06 10.57 -6.83
C VAL A 124 -6.95 11.32 -5.84
N ASP A 125 -7.69 10.57 -5.04
CA ASP A 125 -8.55 11.09 -3.99
C ASP A 125 -7.93 10.82 -2.61
N VAL A 126 -7.79 11.86 -1.77
CA VAL A 126 -7.32 11.70 -0.38
C VAL A 126 -8.53 11.62 0.56
N VAL A 127 -8.78 10.44 1.13
CA VAL A 127 -10.02 10.10 1.83
C VAL A 127 -9.81 9.77 3.31
N ARG A 128 -10.85 9.99 4.14
CA ARG A 128 -10.83 9.62 5.57
C ARG A 128 -11.09 8.14 5.81
N ARG A 129 -11.70 7.45 4.85
CA ARG A 129 -12.02 6.02 4.87
C ARG A 129 -11.95 5.50 3.45
N LEU A 130 -11.37 4.32 3.26
CA LEU A 130 -11.37 3.66 1.95
C LEU A 130 -12.79 3.25 1.57
N THR A 131 -13.12 3.44 0.30
CA THR A 131 -14.45 3.11 -0.23
C THR A 131 -14.70 1.60 -0.27
N ALA A 132 -13.65 0.78 -0.23
CA ALA A 132 -13.74 -0.67 -0.05
C ALA A 132 -13.00 -1.12 1.22
N PRO A 133 -13.54 -2.12 1.97
CA PRO A 133 -12.83 -2.74 3.07
C PRO A 133 -11.61 -3.48 2.51
N VAL A 134 -10.42 -3.03 2.88
CA VAL A 134 -9.18 -3.69 2.50
C VAL A 134 -8.73 -4.59 3.65
N PRO A 135 -8.52 -5.89 3.44
CA PRO A 135 -8.09 -6.79 4.49
C PRO A 135 -6.70 -6.38 5.00
N VAL A 136 -6.56 -6.25 6.32
CA VAL A 136 -5.25 -6.07 6.95
C VAL A 136 -4.57 -7.43 6.98
N THR A 137 -3.54 -7.62 6.17
CA THR A 137 -2.72 -8.83 6.23
C THR A 137 -1.73 -8.68 7.38
N ARG A 138 -2.03 -9.31 8.53
CA ARG A 138 -1.03 -9.49 9.57
C ARG A 138 0.05 -10.40 8.98
N ALA A 139 1.27 -9.88 8.83
CA ALA A 139 2.41 -10.72 8.47
C ALA A 139 2.45 -11.86 9.50
N ALA A 140 2.23 -13.09 9.04
CA ALA A 140 2.45 -14.24 9.88
C ALA A 140 3.89 -14.15 10.36
N ALA A 141 4.11 -14.25 11.67
CA ALA A 141 5.43 -14.55 12.19
C ALA A 141 5.78 -15.94 11.66
N SER A 142 6.44 -16.00 10.49
CA SER A 142 6.85 -17.23 9.84
C SER A 142 8.06 -17.80 10.58
N GLY A 143 7.78 -18.56 11.64
CA GLY A 143 8.48 -19.82 11.85
C GLY A 143 8.08 -20.82 10.75
N PRO A 144 8.91 -21.82 10.43
CA PRO A 144 8.67 -22.70 9.29
C PRO A 144 7.57 -23.71 9.66
N ARG A 145 6.42 -23.65 8.99
CA ARG A 145 5.47 -24.77 8.97
C ARG A 145 4.89 -24.95 7.57
N HIS A 146 5.34 -26.06 6.99
CA HIS A 146 4.80 -26.88 5.91
C HIS A 146 3.46 -26.48 5.28
N THR A 147 3.49 -26.50 3.94
CA THR A 147 2.36 -26.54 3.00
C THR A 147 1.29 -27.55 3.39
N LEU A 148 0.02 -27.20 3.24
CA LEU A 148 -0.97 -28.14 2.68
C LEU A 148 -1.94 -27.41 1.73
N PRO A 149 -2.38 -28.10 0.66
CA PRO A 149 -3.20 -27.56 -0.42
C PRO A 149 -4.71 -27.72 -0.15
N TYR A 150 -5.52 -26.80 -0.68
CA TYR A 150 -6.99 -26.80 -0.79
C TYR A 150 -7.87 -27.11 0.45
N GLY A 151 -8.77 -26.17 0.74
CA GLY A 151 -10.15 -26.48 1.13
C GLY A 151 -10.51 -26.43 2.62
N ARG A 152 -10.94 -25.25 3.10
CA ARG A 152 -12.22 -25.08 3.82
C ARG A 152 -12.49 -23.61 4.15
N ARG A 153 -13.73 -23.18 3.91
CA ARG A 153 -14.32 -21.94 4.41
C ARG A 153 -14.22 -21.93 5.94
N VAL A 154 -13.77 -20.81 6.51
CA VAL A 154 -13.99 -20.49 7.92
C VAL A 154 -15.08 -19.44 7.98
N GLU A 155 -16.24 -19.85 8.51
CA GLU A 155 -17.24 -18.92 9.04
C GLU A 155 -16.58 -18.04 10.10
N VAL A 156 -16.59 -16.73 9.89
CA VAL A 156 -16.20 -15.77 10.92
C VAL A 156 -17.43 -15.52 11.79
N ALA A 157 -17.45 -16.11 12.98
CA ALA A 157 -18.42 -15.72 14.00
C ALA A 157 -18.23 -14.24 14.36
N PRO A 158 -19.29 -13.42 14.42
CA PRO A 158 -19.17 -12.02 14.82
C PRO A 158 -18.72 -11.95 16.29
N ILE A 159 -17.63 -11.23 16.53
CA ILE A 159 -17.18 -10.87 17.89
C ILE A 159 -18.26 -10.00 18.51
N ALA A 160 -18.92 -10.52 19.55
CA ALA A 160 -19.82 -9.76 20.40
C ALA A 160 -19.02 -8.63 21.08
N VAL A 161 -19.30 -7.38 20.68
CA VAL A 161 -18.84 -6.20 21.41
C VAL A 161 -19.65 -6.16 22.71
N GLY A 162 -19.01 -6.54 23.81
CA GLY A 162 -19.59 -6.45 25.15
C GLY A 162 -20.11 -5.03 25.41
N ARG A 163 -21.39 -4.94 25.78
CA ARG A 163 -21.99 -3.69 26.24
C ARG A 163 -21.38 -3.33 27.59
N LEU A 164 -20.66 -2.22 27.59
CA LEU A 164 -20.22 -1.47 28.75
C LEU A 164 -21.43 -1.17 29.66
N ALA A 165 -21.36 -1.61 30.91
CA ALA A 165 -22.38 -1.35 31.92
C ALA A 165 -22.46 0.15 32.21
N ILE A 166 -23.67 0.71 32.10
CA ILE A 166 -23.99 2.02 32.67
C ILE A 166 -24.82 1.78 33.92
N ARG A 167 -24.29 2.28 35.03
CA ARG A 167 -24.83 2.26 36.39
C ARG A 167 -25.93 3.32 36.54
N GLY A 168 -27.07 2.93 37.12
CA GLY A 168 -28.10 3.82 37.66
C GLY A 168 -29.21 2.92 38.22
N GLY A 169 -29.62 2.97 39.48
CA GLY A 169 -29.58 4.07 40.44
C GLY A 169 -31.01 4.29 40.91
N ARG A 170 -31.47 3.45 41.84
CA ARG A 170 -32.35 3.70 43.00
C ARG A 170 -32.93 2.38 43.51
#